data_AF-A0A6V8PCJ1-F1
#
_entry.id   AF-A0A6V8PCJ1-F1
#
_cell.length_a   1.000
_cell.length_b   1.000
_cell.length_c   1.000
_cell.angle_alpha   90.00
_cell.angle_beta   90.00
_cell.angle_gamma   90.00
#
_symmetry.space_group_name_H-M   'P 1'
#
loop_
_entity.id
_entity.type
_entity.pdbx_description
1 polymer ?
#
loop_
_entity_poly.entity_id
_entity_poly.type
_entity_poly.pdbx_seq_one_letter_code
_entity_poly.pdbx_strand_id
1 'polypeptide(L)'
;RRWLCLLMGLLMDFPPQEVSAWTLKMKFRKRDIRKMEESIRNFAHTAENLSSRNLKDSQIYLFCQGLSAETLVLLHALKPATSKCIEKYVENLKDVQVEISGRDLKEMGYRPGPLFRKVLMVLLLARIDGQVRNREEEEKFVRRWMEVEGLPGHERRRD
;
A
#
# COMPACT_ATOMS: atom_id res chain seq x y z
N ARG A 1 -17.39 8.54 -8.06
CA ARG A 1 -18.81 8.11 -8.10
C ARG A 1 -19.46 8.51 -6.78
N ARG A 2 -20.07 9.70 -6.70
CA ARG A 2 -20.51 10.30 -5.44
C ARG A 2 -21.54 9.45 -4.67
N TRP A 3 -22.49 8.84 -5.39
CA TRP A 3 -23.53 7.99 -4.80
C TRP A 3 -22.95 6.78 -4.05
N LEU A 4 -21.83 6.22 -4.53
CA LEU A 4 -21.24 5.02 -3.94
C LEU A 4 -20.59 5.34 -2.59
N CYS A 5 -19.93 6.50 -2.46
CA CYS A 5 -19.40 6.96 -1.17
C CYS A 5 -20.53 7.18 -0.16
N LEU A 6 -21.63 7.85 -0.57
CA LEU A 6 -22.77 8.10 0.32
C LEU A 6 -23.42 6.80 0.79
N LEU A 7 -23.64 5.87 -0.13
CA LEU A 7 -24.21 4.57 0.18
C LEU A 7 -23.29 3.78 1.11
N MET A 8 -21.99 3.72 0.81
CA MET A 8 -21.02 3.07 1.70
C MET A 8 -21.04 3.67 3.10
N GLY A 9 -21.07 5.01 3.21
CA GLY A 9 -21.20 5.72 4.49
C GLY A 9 -22.40 5.29 5.31
N LEU A 10 -23.56 5.09 4.67
CA LEU A 10 -24.78 4.59 5.31
C LEU A 10 -24.69 3.12 5.73
N LEU A 11 -23.92 2.31 4.99
CA LEU A 11 -23.77 0.88 5.21
C LEU A 11 -22.62 0.53 6.16
N MET A 12 -21.88 1.53 6.64
CA MET A 12 -20.69 1.35 7.49
C MET A 12 -20.97 0.61 8.81
N ASP A 13 -22.17 0.76 9.35
CA ASP A 13 -22.58 0.16 10.62
C ASP A 13 -23.11 -1.27 10.47
N PHE A 14 -23.15 -1.79 9.24
CA PHE A 14 -23.64 -3.14 8.95
C PHE A 14 -22.50 -4.13 8.70
N PRO A 15 -22.65 -5.40 9.11
CA PRO A 15 -21.69 -6.45 8.80
C PRO A 15 -21.51 -6.62 7.28
N PRO A 16 -20.28 -6.92 6.79
CA PRO A 16 -20.03 -7.12 5.36
C PRO A 16 -20.94 -8.17 4.70
N GLN A 17 -21.34 -9.20 5.44
CA GLN A 17 -22.22 -10.27 4.96
C GLN A 17 -23.64 -9.77 4.70
N GLU A 18 -24.17 -8.90 5.56
CA GLU A 18 -25.50 -8.31 5.39
C GLU A 18 -25.52 -7.34 4.21
N VAL A 19 -24.47 -6.53 4.07
CA VAL A 19 -24.30 -5.63 2.94
C VAL A 19 -24.18 -6.40 1.63
N SER A 20 -23.43 -7.51 1.61
CA SER A 20 -23.36 -8.40 0.45
C SER A 20 -24.73 -8.94 0.04
N ALA A 21 -25.48 -9.51 1.00
CA ALA A 21 -26.81 -10.05 0.75
C ALA A 21 -27.80 -8.99 0.24
N TRP A 22 -27.77 -7.78 0.83
CA TRP A 22 -28.62 -6.67 0.40
C TRP A 22 -28.24 -6.16 -1.00
N THR A 23 -26.95 -5.98 -1.27
CA THR A 23 -26.48 -5.47 -2.57
C THR A 23 -26.75 -6.45 -3.72
N LEU A 24 -26.71 -7.76 -3.45
CA LEU A 24 -27.13 -8.79 -4.41
C LEU A 24 -28.64 -8.70 -4.72
N LYS A 25 -29.49 -8.55 -3.69
CA LYS A 25 -30.94 -8.38 -3.87
C LYS A 25 -31.28 -7.13 -4.68
N MET A 26 -30.54 -6.04 -4.47
CA MET A 26 -30.69 -4.78 -5.20
C MET A 26 -30.07 -4.80 -6.61
N LYS A 27 -29.52 -5.95 -7.04
CA LYS A 27 -28.95 -6.16 -8.38
C LYS A 27 -27.82 -5.18 -8.73
N PHE A 28 -27.00 -4.78 -7.75
CA PHE A 28 -25.82 -3.97 -8.02
C PHE A 28 -24.81 -4.72 -8.92
N ARG A 29 -23.97 -3.97 -9.63
CA ARG A 29 -22.91 -4.55 -10.44
C ARG A 29 -21.89 -5.20 -9.52
N LYS A 30 -21.38 -6.39 -9.88
CA LYS A 30 -20.35 -7.13 -9.10
C LYS A 30 -19.14 -6.29 -8.70
N ARG A 31 -18.73 -5.32 -9.55
CA ARG A 31 -17.63 -4.40 -9.25
C ARG A 31 -17.94 -3.48 -8.06
N ASP A 32 -19.17 -2.97 -7.98
CA ASP A 32 -19.58 -2.05 -6.92
C ASP A 32 -19.80 -2.82 -5.61
N ILE A 33 -20.36 -4.04 -5.70
CA ILE A 33 -20.49 -4.96 -4.55
C ILE A 33 -19.13 -5.21 -3.89
N ARG A 34 -18.13 -5.67 -4.67
CA ARG A 34 -16.78 -5.93 -4.16
C ARG A 34 -16.15 -4.70 -3.49
N LYS A 35 -16.28 -3.53 -4.12
CA LYS A 35 -15.78 -2.27 -3.54
C LYS A 35 -16.41 -1.94 -2.19
N MET A 36 -17.73 -2.13 -2.06
CA MET A 36 -18.44 -1.89 -0.80
C MET A 36 -17.99 -2.88 0.27
N GLU A 37 -17.93 -4.17 -0.05
CA GLU A 37 -17.47 -5.22 0.86
C GLU A 37 -16.03 -5.01 1.34
N GLU A 38 -15.11 -4.70 0.42
CA GLU A 38 -13.71 -4.41 0.74
C GLU A 38 -13.58 -3.17 1.61
N SER A 39 -14.32 -2.11 1.30
CA SER A 39 -14.30 -0.87 2.08
C SER A 39 -14.79 -1.11 3.50
N ILE A 40 -15.96 -1.74 3.69
CA ILE A 40 -16.53 -1.98 5.01
C ILE A 40 -15.64 -2.91 5.84
N ARG A 41 -15.09 -3.96 5.22
CA ARG A 41 -14.17 -4.90 5.89
C ARG A 41 -12.92 -4.21 6.42
N ASN A 42 -12.30 -3.35 5.62
CA ASN A 42 -11.01 -2.76 5.95
C ASN A 42 -11.15 -1.47 6.79
N PHE A 43 -12.28 -0.77 6.71
CA PHE A 43 -12.42 0.57 7.26
C PHE A 43 -12.15 0.64 8.77
N ALA A 44 -12.73 -0.25 9.57
CA ALA A 44 -12.57 -0.18 11.03
C ALA A 44 -11.10 -0.39 11.44
N HIS A 45 -10.46 -1.43 10.90
CA HIS A 45 -9.06 -1.74 11.18
C HIS A 45 -8.12 -0.65 10.66
N THR A 46 -8.32 -0.16 9.44
CA THR A 46 -7.52 0.94 8.89
C THR A 46 -7.70 2.22 9.71
N ALA A 47 -8.93 2.55 10.11
CA ALA A 47 -9.19 3.75 10.92
C ALA A 47 -8.48 3.69 12.27
N GLU A 48 -8.51 2.54 12.94
CA GLU A 48 -7.81 2.32 14.20
C GLU A 48 -6.29 2.45 14.03
N ASN A 49 -5.72 1.75 13.05
CA ASN A 49 -4.29 1.80 12.76
C ASN A 49 -3.82 3.24 12.43
N LEU A 50 -4.54 3.94 11.55
CA LEU A 50 -4.20 5.31 11.15
C LEU A 50 -4.40 6.35 12.25
N SER A 51 -5.18 6.03 13.30
CA SER A 51 -5.37 6.88 14.47
C SER A 51 -4.24 6.74 15.50
N SER A 52 -3.32 5.79 15.30
CA SER A 52 -2.16 5.59 16.16
C SER A 52 -1.22 6.79 16.14
N ARG A 53 -0.60 7.07 17.29
CA ARG A 53 0.41 8.13 17.40
C ARG A 53 1.74 7.68 16.81
N ASN A 54 2.48 8.63 16.23
CA ASN A 54 3.87 8.44 15.76
C ASN A 54 4.03 7.36 14.67
N LEU A 55 3.07 7.24 13.76
CA LEU A 55 3.22 6.39 12.58
C LEU A 55 4.36 6.88 11.68
N LYS A 56 5.17 5.95 11.20
CA LYS A 56 6.10 6.20 10.09
C LYS A 56 5.33 6.35 8.78
N ASP A 57 5.96 7.01 7.82
CA ASP A 57 5.35 7.24 6.50
C ASP A 57 5.16 5.92 5.75
N SER A 58 6.09 4.99 5.90
CA SER A 58 5.97 3.62 5.40
C SER A 58 4.74 2.89 5.96
N GLN A 59 4.41 3.10 7.24
CA GLN A 59 3.23 2.49 7.85
C GLN A 59 1.94 3.11 7.30
N ILE A 60 1.89 4.44 7.18
CA ILE A 60 0.77 5.14 6.54
C ILE A 60 0.56 4.63 5.11
N TYR A 61 1.65 4.51 4.34
CA TYR A 61 1.61 3.96 2.99
C TYR A 61 1.02 2.54 2.97
N LEU A 62 1.50 1.63 3.83
CA LEU A 62 1.00 0.26 3.88
C LEU A 62 -0.49 0.14 4.25
N PHE A 63 -0.97 0.98 5.17
CA PHE A 63 -2.39 0.98 5.55
C PHE A 63 -3.31 1.56 4.47
N CYS A 64 -2.79 2.46 3.64
CA CYS A 64 -3.55 3.12 2.58
C CYS A 64 -3.42 2.43 1.22
N GLN A 65 -2.30 1.73 0.97
CA GLN A 65 -2.03 1.07 -0.30
C GLN A 65 -3.08 -0.02 -0.58
N GLY A 66 -3.66 0.02 -1.77
CA GLY A 66 -4.68 -0.94 -2.20
C GLY A 66 -6.10 -0.59 -1.75
N LEU A 67 -6.29 0.46 -0.93
CA LEU A 67 -7.63 0.99 -0.66
C LEU A 67 -8.19 1.72 -1.87
N SER A 68 -9.51 1.65 -2.03
CA SER A 68 -10.18 2.42 -3.07
C SER A 68 -10.18 3.91 -2.71
N ALA A 69 -10.21 4.78 -3.73
CA ALA A 69 -10.34 6.22 -3.52
C ALA A 69 -11.60 6.56 -2.69
N GLU A 70 -12.69 5.81 -2.89
CA GLU A 70 -13.90 5.96 -2.09
C GLU A 70 -13.67 5.65 -0.60
N THR A 71 -12.90 4.61 -0.28
CA THR A 71 -12.54 4.25 1.11
C THR A 71 -11.68 5.34 1.76
N LEU A 72 -10.69 5.88 1.04
CA LEU A 72 -9.84 6.97 1.55
C LEU A 72 -10.64 8.23 1.85
N VAL A 73 -11.58 8.59 0.96
CA VAL A 73 -12.49 9.73 1.19
C VAL A 73 -13.37 9.50 2.41
N LEU A 74 -13.90 8.29 2.60
CA LEU A 74 -14.72 7.97 3.77
C LEU A 74 -13.91 8.02 5.07
N LEU A 75 -12.69 7.49 5.08
CA LEU A 75 -11.80 7.58 6.25
C LEU A 75 -11.52 9.03 6.61
N HIS A 76 -11.13 9.84 5.63
CA HIS A 76 -10.87 11.27 5.80
C HIS A 76 -12.12 12.02 6.31
N ALA A 77 -13.30 11.74 5.76
CA ALA A 77 -14.55 12.44 6.13
C ALA A 77 -15.15 12.01 7.47
N LEU A 78 -15.09 10.72 7.81
CA LEU A 78 -15.79 10.15 8.97
C LEU A 78 -14.89 9.93 10.18
N LYS A 79 -13.56 9.90 10.01
CA LYS A 79 -12.59 9.66 11.08
C LYS A 79 -11.56 10.80 11.12
N PRO A 80 -11.86 11.91 11.84
CA PRO A 80 -10.98 13.09 11.90
C PRO A 80 -9.54 12.78 12.33
N ALA A 81 -9.36 11.78 13.20
CA ALA A 81 -8.03 11.34 13.65
C ALA A 81 -7.14 10.82 12.49
N THR A 82 -7.74 10.32 11.41
CA THR A 82 -7.02 9.79 10.24
C THR A 82 -6.71 10.86 9.19
N SER A 83 -7.34 12.05 9.28
CA SER A 83 -7.34 13.07 8.23
C SER A 83 -5.93 13.43 7.74
N LYS A 84 -5.04 13.76 8.68
CA LYS A 84 -3.64 14.12 8.39
C LYS A 84 -2.86 12.99 7.71
N CYS A 85 -3.10 11.76 8.11
CA CYS A 85 -2.44 10.59 7.52
C CYS A 85 -2.92 10.37 6.07
N ILE A 86 -4.22 10.53 5.82
CA ILE A 86 -4.79 10.40 4.47
C ILE A 86 -4.31 11.53 3.56
N GLU A 87 -4.33 12.78 4.03
CA GLU A 87 -3.77 13.94 3.31
C GLU A 87 -2.32 13.67 2.92
N LYS A 88 -1.49 13.30 3.91
CA LYS A 88 -0.07 12.99 3.69
C LYS A 88 0.12 11.87 2.66
N TYR A 89 -0.66 10.80 2.73
CA TYR A 89 -0.62 9.72 1.76
C TYR A 89 -0.94 10.21 0.35
N VAL A 90 -2.04 10.95 0.21
CA VAL A 90 -2.53 11.41 -1.10
C VAL A 90 -1.62 12.44 -1.75
N GLU A 91 -0.98 13.30 -0.95
CA GLU A 91 -0.12 14.37 -1.45
C GLU A 91 1.34 13.93 -1.66
N ASN A 92 1.88 13.13 -0.73
CA ASN A 92 3.32 12.91 -0.65
C ASN A 92 3.75 11.45 -0.84
N LEU A 93 2.94 10.46 -0.42
CA LEU A 93 3.41 9.07 -0.32
C LEU A 93 2.98 8.19 -1.50
N LYS A 94 1.78 8.40 -2.05
CA LYS A 94 1.19 7.51 -3.06
C LYS A 94 2.01 7.42 -4.36
N ASP A 95 2.73 8.49 -4.70
CA ASP A 95 3.45 8.65 -5.97
C ASP A 95 4.96 8.43 -5.83
N VAL A 96 5.43 8.07 -4.62
CA VAL A 96 6.84 7.74 -4.41
C VAL A 96 7.18 6.47 -5.20
N GLN A 97 8.28 6.54 -5.96
CA GLN A 97 8.80 5.42 -6.74
C GLN A 97 10.30 5.27 -6.50
N VAL A 98 10.76 4.03 -6.63
CA VAL A 98 12.18 3.67 -6.64
C VAL A 98 12.69 3.73 -8.08
N GLU A 99 13.99 3.99 -8.25
CA GLU A 99 14.62 4.06 -9.57
C GLU A 99 15.09 2.68 -10.05
N ILE A 100 15.41 1.78 -9.11
CA ILE A 100 15.74 0.38 -9.38
C ILE A 100 14.47 -0.41 -9.73
N SER A 101 14.49 -1.02 -10.90
CA SER A 101 13.49 -1.97 -11.36
C SER A 101 13.95 -3.42 -11.16
N GLY A 102 13.04 -4.37 -11.37
CA GLY A 102 13.39 -5.79 -11.41
C GLY A 102 14.37 -6.14 -12.54
N ARG A 103 14.46 -5.33 -13.61
CA ARG A 103 15.46 -5.52 -14.67
C ARG A 103 16.85 -5.18 -14.16
N ASP A 104 16.99 -4.07 -13.44
CA ASP A 104 18.26 -3.66 -12.83
C ASP A 104 18.75 -4.73 -11.85
N LEU A 105 17.86 -5.31 -11.04
CA LEU A 105 18.22 -6.43 -10.15
C LEU A 105 18.81 -7.63 -10.90
N LYS A 106 18.29 -7.93 -12.10
CA LYS A 106 18.82 -9.01 -12.95
C LYS A 106 20.20 -8.65 -13.50
N GLU A 107 20.38 -7.40 -13.91
CA GLU A 107 21.66 -6.87 -14.41
C GLU A 107 22.73 -6.80 -13.30
N MET A 108 22.32 -6.62 -12.04
CA MET A 108 23.16 -6.75 -10.84
C MET A 108 23.55 -8.21 -10.51
N GLY A 109 23.09 -9.20 -11.29
CA GLY A 109 23.46 -10.61 -11.14
C GLY A 109 22.50 -11.45 -10.28
N TYR A 110 21.35 -10.90 -9.86
CA TYR A 110 20.36 -11.67 -9.10
C TYR A 110 19.40 -12.43 -10.01
N ARG A 111 18.94 -13.60 -9.54
CA ARG A 111 17.96 -14.41 -10.28
C ARG A 111 16.54 -13.93 -9.97
N PRO A 112 15.69 -13.76 -11.01
CA PRO A 112 14.31 -13.35 -10.80
C PRO A 112 13.54 -14.37 -9.95
N GLY A 113 12.74 -13.86 -9.02
CA GLY A 113 11.94 -14.70 -8.13
C GLY A 113 11.13 -13.88 -7.12
N PRO A 114 10.42 -14.52 -6.17
CA PRO A 114 9.59 -13.84 -5.17
C PRO A 114 10.34 -12.79 -4.34
N LEU A 115 11.66 -12.95 -4.19
CA LEU A 115 12.53 -12.01 -3.48
C LEU A 115 12.64 -10.64 -4.18
N PHE A 116 12.49 -10.57 -5.51
CA PHE A 116 12.50 -9.27 -6.21
C PHE A 116 11.33 -8.40 -5.77
N ARG A 117 10.13 -8.99 -5.63
CA ARG A 117 8.98 -8.24 -5.13
C ARG A 117 9.19 -7.79 -3.70
N LYS A 118 9.80 -8.64 -2.85
CA LYS A 118 10.09 -8.31 -1.46
C LYS A 118 11.11 -7.17 -1.36
N VAL A 119 12.25 -7.27 -2.03
CA VAL A 119 13.31 -6.26 -1.95
C VAL A 119 12.86 -4.91 -2.52
N LEU A 120 12.11 -4.90 -3.62
CA LEU A 120 11.56 -3.66 -4.19
C LEU A 120 10.52 -3.03 -3.26
N MET A 121 9.69 -3.84 -2.60
CA MET A 121 8.75 -3.34 -1.59
C MET A 121 9.50 -2.73 -0.40
N VAL A 122 10.47 -3.44 0.16
CA VAL A 122 11.26 -2.95 1.30
C VAL A 122 12.04 -1.69 0.93
N LEU A 123 12.63 -1.65 -0.27
CA LEU A 123 13.32 -0.48 -0.81
C LEU A 123 12.38 0.73 -0.94
N LEU A 124 11.16 0.52 -1.46
CA LEU A 124 10.16 1.57 -1.56
C LEU A 124 9.79 2.13 -0.18
N LEU A 125 9.59 1.26 0.82
CA LEU A 125 9.30 1.70 2.19
C LEU A 125 10.48 2.47 2.79
N ALA A 126 11.72 2.05 2.53
CA ALA A 126 12.92 2.77 2.96
C ALA A 126 13.04 4.15 2.30
N ARG A 127 12.68 4.27 1.01
CA ARG A 127 12.62 5.56 0.28
C ARG A 127 11.52 6.47 0.83
N ILE A 128 10.33 5.92 1.10
CA ILE A 128 9.22 6.64 1.75
C ILE A 128 9.64 7.19 3.13
N ASP A 129 10.37 6.41 3.92
CA ASP A 129 10.90 6.84 5.22
C ASP A 129 12.14 7.75 5.10
N GLY A 130 12.56 8.11 3.89
CA GLY A 130 13.70 9.02 3.63
C GLY A 130 15.08 8.44 3.92
N GLN A 131 15.18 7.11 4.10
CA GLN A 131 16.43 6.39 4.38
C GLN A 131 17.30 6.22 3.13
N VAL A 132 16.67 6.26 1.95
CA VAL A 132 17.30 6.11 0.64
C VAL A 132 16.76 7.21 -0.27
N ARG A 133 17.63 7.93 -0.97
CA ARG A 133 17.26 9.17 -1.68
C ARG A 133 17.59 9.18 -3.16
N ASN A 134 18.52 8.34 -3.60
CA ASN A 134 19.03 8.31 -4.96
C ASN A 134 19.36 6.88 -5.37
N ARG A 135 19.55 6.66 -6.68
CA ARG A 135 19.87 5.35 -7.24
C ARG A 135 21.08 4.66 -6.60
N GLU A 136 22.16 5.38 -6.31
CA GLU A 136 23.35 4.76 -5.70
C GLU A 136 23.07 4.20 -4.30
N GLU A 137 22.29 4.92 -3.49
CA GLU A 137 21.84 4.43 -2.19
C GLU A 137 20.87 3.27 -2.33
N GLU A 138 19.99 3.26 -3.35
CA GLU A 138 19.12 2.12 -3.64
C GLU A 138 19.93 0.86 -3.97
N GLU A 139 20.97 0.97 -4.79
CA GLU A 139 21.80 -0.17 -5.20
C GLU A 139 22.53 -0.76 -3.99
N LYS A 140 23.09 0.11 -3.13
CA LYS A 140 23.73 -0.30 -1.87
C LYS A 140 22.73 -0.98 -0.94
N PHE A 141 21.52 -0.43 -0.82
CA PHE A 141 20.45 -1.00 0.00
C PHE A 141 20.10 -2.41 -0.48
N VAL A 142 19.86 -2.57 -1.78
CA VAL A 142 19.51 -3.86 -2.40
C VAL A 142 20.61 -4.90 -2.17
N ARG A 143 21.88 -4.55 -2.42
CA ARG A 143 23.01 -5.48 -2.23
C ARG A 143 23.07 -6.00 -0.80
N ARG A 144 23.01 -5.08 0.17
CA ARG A 144 23.02 -5.42 1.59
C ARG A 144 21.82 -6.29 1.98
N TRP A 145 20.63 -5.98 1.47
CA TRP A 145 19.42 -6.75 1.78
C TRP A 145 19.50 -8.18 1.22
N MET A 146 20.00 -8.35 -0.01
CA MET A 146 20.15 -9.65 -0.66
C MET A 146 21.22 -10.53 0.01
N GLU A 147 22.31 -9.94 0.50
CA GLU A 147 23.35 -10.64 1.26
C GLU A 147 22.79 -11.25 2.56
N VAL A 148 21.95 -10.49 3.29
CA VAL A 148 21.32 -10.95 4.54
C VAL A 148 20.31 -12.07 4.29
N GLU A 149 19.57 -12.01 3.17
CA GLU A 149 18.56 -13.02 2.80
C GLU A 149 19.16 -14.28 2.15
N GLY A 150 20.49 -14.39 2.08
CA GLY A 150 21.19 -15.63 1.69
C GLY A 150 21.43 -15.83 0.19
N LEU A 151 21.34 -14.76 -0.63
CA LEU A 151 21.75 -14.78 -2.03
C LEU A 151 22.95 -13.87 -2.25
N PRO A 152 24.19 -14.37 -2.12
CA PRO A 152 25.35 -13.58 -2.51
C PRO A 152 25.20 -13.22 -3.99
N GLY A 153 25.22 -11.93 -4.29
CA GLY A 153 25.32 -11.46 -5.68
C GLY A 153 26.53 -12.13 -6.31
N HIS A 154 26.38 -12.72 -7.48
CA HIS A 154 27.51 -13.32 -8.19
C HIS A 154 28.48 -12.21 -8.63
N GLU A 155 29.35 -11.76 -7.72
CA GLU A 155 30.62 -11.15 -8.11
C GLU A 155 31.58 -12.26 -8.46
N ARG A 156 31.67 -12.57 -9.76
CA ARG A 156 32.91 -13.00 -10.40
C ARG A 156 32.75 -12.97 -11.92
N ARG A 157 33.30 -11.91 -12.52
CA ARG A 157 34.27 -11.97 -13.63
C ARG A 157 34.90 -10.57 -13.77
N ARG A 158 35.97 -10.37 -12.99
CA ARG A 158 37.16 -9.73 -13.54
C ARG A 158 37.74 -10.78 -14.48
N ASP A 159 37.79 -10.46 -15.76
CA ASP A 159 38.80 -10.89 -16.73
C ASP A 159 38.91 -9.77 -17.76
#